data_AF-A0A2G8L610-F1
#
_entry.id   AF-A0A2G8L610-F1
#
_cell.length_a   1.000
_cell.length_b   1.000
_cell.length_c   1.000
_cell.angle_alpha   90.00
_cell.angle_beta   90.00
_cell.angle_gamma   90.00
#
_symmetry.space_group_name_H-M   'P 1'
#
loop_
_entity.id
_entity.type
_entity.pdbx_description
1 polymer ?
#
loop_
_entity_poly.entity_id
_entity_poly.type
_entity_poly.pdbx_seq_one_letter_code
_entity_poly.pdbx_strand_id
1 'polypeptide(L)'
;MRRIARLLLETQQINASIKSAKDLVDPAHFDDVILGVNICSGFDTSNQNFEAPTLAKKLGQSLTTLAEIVIAESIKSSDTLQECKAEQFLKLKNLQWKQRIATKVYKQQCKQKWQKPKKVPLTADTVKLNQLLTNQVCTTKEKLQGNEVSTSTWRELASLTLAQLIMFNRRRPGETQYLRMSDYLEQTKKKREFQDEIFESLPIAQKLAAKRLTLIMTRGKRDRGVPILLTPDMADSVKVLNKTRQIAGSIHKTHTYLLAHQETLFSRFEVMIVCTNTRICVGPKILTD
;
A
#
# COMPACT_ATOMS: atom_id res chain seq x y z
N MET A 1 -0.86 17.76 -13.30
CA MET A 1 -0.96 19.14 -13.81
C MET A 1 -0.81 20.24 -12.75
N ARG A 2 -1.46 20.21 -11.57
CA ARG A 2 -1.31 21.29 -10.53
C ARG A 2 0.13 21.68 -10.19
N ARG A 3 1.07 20.72 -10.15
CA ARG A 3 2.49 21.00 -9.88
C ARG A 3 3.18 21.77 -11.02
N ILE A 4 2.84 21.45 -12.27
CA ILE A 4 3.34 22.16 -13.45
C ILE A 4 2.78 23.58 -13.48
N ALA A 5 1.51 23.78 -13.13
CA ALA A 5 0.93 25.12 -13.02
C ALA A 5 1.68 25.98 -11.99
N ARG A 6 2.00 25.43 -10.82
CA ARG A 6 2.82 26.14 -9.82
C ARG A 6 4.21 26.48 -10.37
N LEU A 7 4.86 25.50 -11.02
CA LEU A 7 6.18 25.72 -11.62
C LEU A 7 6.13 26.82 -12.69
N LEU A 8 5.12 26.81 -13.55
CA LEU A 8 4.91 27.80 -14.59
C LEU A 8 4.86 29.22 -14.01
N LEU A 9 4.10 29.41 -12.93
CA LEU A 9 3.98 30.71 -12.27
C LEU A 9 5.34 31.19 -11.73
N GLU A 10 6.11 30.32 -11.07
CA GLU A 10 7.44 30.70 -10.57
C GLU A 10 8.40 31.01 -11.73
N THR A 11 8.42 30.19 -12.79
CA THR A 11 9.29 30.42 -13.95
C THR A 11 8.91 31.67 -14.73
N GLN A 12 7.64 32.05 -14.74
CA GLN A 12 7.14 33.29 -15.33
C GLN A 12 7.70 34.54 -14.65
N GLN A 13 7.87 34.49 -13.33
CA GLN A 13 8.50 35.58 -12.58
C GLN A 13 10.00 35.69 -12.88
N ILE A 14 10.65 34.57 -13.24
CA ILE A 14 12.08 34.53 -13.59
C ILE A 14 12.29 35.02 -15.03
N ASN A 15 11.47 34.52 -15.96
CA ASN A 15 11.56 34.81 -17.37
C ASN A 15 10.17 35.01 -17.98
N ALA A 16 9.87 36.26 -18.35
CA ALA A 16 8.59 36.66 -18.92
C ALA A 16 8.33 36.09 -20.33
N SER A 17 9.34 35.50 -21.00
CA SER A 17 9.13 34.82 -22.29
C SER A 17 8.34 33.52 -22.16
N ILE A 18 8.32 32.90 -20.97
CA ILE A 18 7.63 31.64 -20.70
C ILE A 18 6.15 31.93 -20.45
N LYS A 19 5.24 31.65 -21.39
CA LYS A 19 3.81 32.00 -21.26
C LYS A 19 2.94 30.79 -20.98
N SER A 20 3.33 29.63 -21.50
CA SER A 20 2.56 28.40 -21.47
C SER A 20 3.33 27.25 -20.84
N ALA A 21 2.62 26.19 -20.47
CA ALA A 21 3.29 24.98 -19.98
C ALA A 21 4.18 24.32 -21.05
N LYS A 22 3.91 24.53 -22.35
CA LYS A 22 4.75 24.00 -23.43
C LYS A 22 6.14 24.65 -23.45
N ASP A 23 6.23 25.89 -23.01
CA ASP A 23 7.49 26.66 -22.98
C ASP A 23 8.43 26.13 -21.88
N LEU A 24 7.89 25.45 -20.85
CA LEU A 24 8.70 24.80 -19.81
C LEU A 24 9.51 23.61 -20.31
N VAL A 25 9.19 23.09 -21.50
CA VAL A 25 9.92 21.99 -22.14
C VAL A 25 10.69 22.46 -23.38
N ASP A 26 10.98 23.77 -23.46
CA ASP A 26 11.95 24.31 -24.40
C ASP A 26 13.37 24.21 -23.78
N PRO A 27 14.37 23.66 -24.49
CA PRO A 27 15.74 23.55 -23.98
C PRO A 27 16.36 24.91 -23.66
N ALA A 28 15.95 25.99 -24.32
CA ALA A 28 16.44 27.35 -24.04
C ALA A 28 16.05 27.84 -22.63
N HIS A 29 14.95 27.32 -22.07
CA HIS A 29 14.45 27.68 -20.75
C HIS A 29 14.86 26.69 -19.66
N PHE A 30 15.76 25.75 -19.95
CA PHE A 30 16.08 24.69 -19.00
C PHE A 30 16.66 25.21 -17.68
N ASP A 31 17.55 26.20 -17.73
CA ASP A 31 18.12 26.80 -16.51
C ASP A 31 17.06 27.56 -15.71
N ASP A 32 16.16 28.31 -16.37
CA ASP A 32 15.02 28.98 -15.74
C ASP A 32 14.11 27.97 -15.03
N VAL A 33 13.86 26.83 -15.66
CA VAL A 33 13.08 25.72 -15.09
C VAL A 33 13.76 25.12 -13.86
N ILE A 34 15.08 24.95 -13.86
CA ILE A 34 15.81 24.48 -12.68
C ILE A 34 15.68 25.48 -11.52
N LEU A 35 15.81 26.78 -11.80
CA LEU A 35 15.61 27.83 -10.80
C LEU A 35 14.18 27.83 -10.26
N GLY A 36 13.18 27.76 -11.13
CA GLY A 36 11.77 27.66 -10.73
C GLY A 36 11.48 26.43 -9.87
N VAL A 37 12.13 25.29 -10.16
CA VAL A 37 12.02 24.08 -9.33
C VAL A 37 12.64 24.30 -7.95
N ASN A 38 13.81 24.94 -7.88
CA ASN A 38 14.48 25.27 -6.63
C ASN A 38 13.59 26.18 -5.76
N ILE A 39 13.01 27.23 -6.34
CA ILE A 39 12.09 28.14 -5.65
C ILE A 39 10.83 27.38 -5.18
N CYS A 40 10.16 26.65 -6.08
CA CYS A 40 8.97 25.86 -5.76
C CYS A 40 9.16 24.90 -4.57
N SER A 41 10.38 24.37 -4.43
CA SER A 41 10.72 23.34 -3.43
C SER A 41 11.49 23.87 -2.22
N GLY A 42 11.70 25.19 -2.13
CA GLY A 42 12.39 25.85 -1.03
C GLY A 42 13.84 25.40 -0.92
N PHE A 43 14.58 25.40 -2.03
CA PHE A 43 16.00 25.05 -2.04
C PHE A 43 16.83 26.16 -1.38
N ASP A 44 17.56 25.81 -0.32
CA ASP A 44 18.51 26.67 0.35
C ASP A 44 19.93 26.38 -0.15
N THR A 45 20.56 27.42 -0.72
CA THR A 45 21.91 27.36 -1.28
C THR A 45 22.98 27.15 -0.21
N SER A 46 22.74 27.61 1.02
CA SER A 46 23.73 27.57 2.12
C SER A 46 23.92 26.15 2.64
N ASN A 47 22.82 25.42 2.84
CA ASN A 47 22.83 24.07 3.40
C ASN A 47 22.63 22.96 2.34
N GLN A 48 22.41 23.34 1.07
CA GLN A 48 22.14 22.45 -0.07
C GLN A 48 20.94 21.51 0.15
N ASN A 49 19.93 21.94 0.91
CA ASN A 49 18.72 21.19 1.20
C ASN A 49 17.48 21.84 0.60
N PHE A 50 16.46 21.03 0.38
CA PHE A 50 15.13 21.48 0.00
C PHE A 50 14.21 21.49 1.23
N GLU A 51 13.36 22.49 1.37
CA GLU A 51 12.24 22.43 2.31
C GLU A 51 11.30 21.26 1.95
N ALA A 52 11.01 21.12 0.65
CA ALA A 52 10.12 20.10 0.11
C ALA A 52 10.83 19.18 -0.91
N PRO A 53 11.74 18.28 -0.49
CA PRO A 53 12.52 17.41 -1.40
C PRO A 53 11.64 16.49 -2.25
N THR A 54 10.51 16.04 -1.68
CA THR A 54 9.52 15.23 -2.41
C THR A 54 8.85 16.00 -3.54
N LEU A 55 8.66 17.32 -3.38
CA LEU A 55 8.10 18.18 -4.44
C LEU A 55 9.09 18.33 -5.59
N ALA A 56 10.37 18.62 -5.31
CA ALA A 56 11.42 18.70 -6.32
C ALA A 56 11.52 17.42 -7.17
N LYS A 57 11.51 16.24 -6.52
CA LYS A 57 11.47 14.94 -7.22
C LYS A 57 10.25 14.81 -8.14
N LYS A 58 9.07 15.16 -7.62
CA LYS A 58 7.80 15.02 -8.33
C LYS A 58 7.64 16.03 -9.46
N LEU A 59 8.24 17.21 -9.37
CA LEU A 59 8.31 18.20 -10.45
C LEU A 59 9.14 17.65 -11.61
N GLY A 60 10.30 17.05 -11.33
CA GLY A 60 11.10 16.39 -12.38
C GLY A 60 10.36 15.27 -13.10
N GLN A 61 9.56 14.47 -12.39
CA GLN A 61 8.69 13.46 -13.02
C GLN A 61 7.59 14.10 -13.87
N SER A 62 6.96 15.16 -13.35
CA SER A 62 5.89 15.86 -14.05
C SER A 62 6.38 16.55 -15.33
N LEU A 63 7.61 17.08 -15.33
CA LEU A 63 8.24 17.67 -16.51
C LEU A 63 8.54 16.63 -17.60
N THR A 64 8.95 15.41 -17.22
CA THR A 64 9.10 14.32 -18.19
C THR A 64 7.77 13.98 -18.84
N THR A 65 6.71 13.80 -18.05
CA THR A 65 5.36 13.55 -18.60
C THR A 65 4.87 14.71 -19.46
N LEU A 66 5.16 15.96 -19.09
CA LEU A 66 4.80 17.13 -19.89
C LEU A 66 5.52 17.11 -21.24
N ALA A 67 6.82 16.83 -21.27
CA ALA A 67 7.57 16.74 -22.53
C ALA A 67 7.06 15.61 -23.42
N GLU A 68 6.76 14.43 -22.86
CA GLU A 68 6.15 13.32 -23.60
C GLU A 68 4.78 13.69 -24.20
N ILE A 69 3.95 14.44 -23.45
CA ILE A 69 2.67 14.95 -23.95
C ILE A 69 2.90 15.93 -25.11
N VAL A 70 3.84 16.87 -24.95
CA VAL A 70 4.15 17.85 -26.00
C VAL A 70 4.66 17.16 -27.26
N ILE A 71 5.57 16.18 -27.15
CA ILE A 71 6.04 15.38 -28.28
C ILE A 71 4.86 14.68 -28.96
N ALA A 72 3.99 14.00 -28.21
CA ALA A 72 2.85 13.29 -28.76
C ALA A 72 1.83 14.22 -29.45
N GLU A 73 1.63 15.43 -28.92
CA GLU A 73 0.81 16.46 -29.56
C GLU A 73 1.44 16.97 -30.85
N SER A 74 2.75 17.28 -30.82
CA SER A 74 3.50 17.77 -31.97
C SER A 74 3.51 16.78 -33.13
N ILE A 75 3.67 15.47 -32.85
CA ILE A 75 3.60 14.42 -33.87
C ILE A 75 2.21 14.40 -34.53
N LYS A 76 1.13 14.52 -33.73
CA LYS A 76 -0.24 14.55 -34.25
C LYS A 76 -0.53 15.78 -35.10
N SER A 77 0.06 16.93 -34.76
CA SER A 77 -0.10 18.18 -35.51
C SER A 77 0.96 18.40 -36.58
N SER A 78 1.89 17.46 -36.77
CA SER A 78 3.05 17.58 -37.67
C SER A 78 3.93 18.83 -37.41
N ASP A 79 4.04 19.24 -36.14
CA ASP A 79 4.92 20.35 -35.71
C ASP A 79 6.31 19.83 -35.32
N THR A 80 7.19 19.73 -36.31
CA THR A 80 8.54 19.18 -36.15
C THR A 80 9.45 20.05 -35.28
N LEU A 81 9.21 21.36 -35.22
CA LEU A 81 10.02 22.27 -34.41
C LEU A 81 9.75 22.03 -32.92
N GLN A 82 8.48 21.99 -32.54
CA GLN A 82 8.08 21.79 -31.14
C GLN A 82 8.42 20.38 -30.64
N GLU A 83 8.29 19.38 -31.51
CA GLU A 83 8.77 18.01 -31.26
C GLU A 83 10.26 18.01 -30.91
N CYS A 84 11.09 18.56 -31.80
CA CYS A 84 12.55 18.59 -31.63
C CYS A 84 12.98 19.30 -30.34
N LYS A 85 12.34 20.44 -30.02
CA LYS A 85 12.60 21.15 -28.76
C LYS A 85 12.32 20.28 -27.54
N ALA A 86 11.15 19.66 -27.46
CA ALA A 86 10.78 18.82 -26.32
C ALA A 86 11.69 17.59 -26.16
N GLU A 87 12.13 16.99 -27.27
CA GLU A 87 13.13 15.91 -27.26
C GLU A 87 14.49 16.37 -26.74
N GLN A 88 14.97 17.52 -27.23
CA GLN A 88 16.22 18.13 -26.77
C GLN A 88 16.16 18.47 -25.28
N PHE A 89 15.03 18.98 -24.79
CA PHE A 89 14.80 19.22 -23.37
C PHE A 89 14.89 17.92 -22.56
N LEU A 90 14.27 16.82 -23.01
CA LEU A 90 14.39 15.52 -22.35
C LEU A 90 15.84 15.02 -22.31
N LYS A 91 16.58 15.18 -23.41
CA LYS A 91 18.01 14.86 -23.47
C LYS A 91 18.81 15.67 -22.46
N LEU A 92 18.61 16.98 -22.42
CA LEU A 92 19.28 17.88 -21.48
C LEU A 92 18.95 17.53 -20.03
N LYS A 93 17.68 17.22 -19.75
CA LYS A 93 17.22 16.75 -18.45
C LYS A 93 17.91 15.45 -18.04
N ASN A 94 18.04 14.47 -18.93
CA ASN A 94 18.71 13.21 -18.63
C ASN A 94 20.19 13.40 -18.28
N LEU A 95 20.85 14.37 -18.92
CA LEU A 95 22.24 14.71 -18.66
C LEU A 95 22.44 15.45 -17.33
N GLN A 96 21.64 16.49 -17.06
CA GLN A 96 21.94 17.44 -16.00
C GLN A 96 21.07 17.31 -14.73
N TRP A 97 19.85 16.78 -14.85
CA TRP A 97 18.88 16.77 -13.73
C TRP A 97 19.37 15.97 -12.53
N LYS A 98 20.10 14.88 -12.79
CA LYS A 98 20.66 14.01 -11.75
C LYS A 98 21.60 14.79 -10.82
N GLN A 99 22.49 15.59 -11.39
CA GLN A 99 23.49 16.34 -10.65
C GLN A 99 22.88 17.57 -9.99
N ARG A 100 22.05 18.31 -10.73
CA ARG A 100 21.47 19.57 -10.24
C ARG A 100 20.43 19.37 -9.13
N ILE A 101 19.59 18.33 -9.23
CA ILE A 101 18.45 18.13 -8.33
C ILE A 101 18.45 16.74 -7.69
N ALA A 102 18.44 15.67 -8.50
CA ALA A 102 18.04 14.34 -7.99
C ALA A 102 18.98 13.79 -6.91
N THR A 103 20.29 14.01 -7.05
CA THR A 103 21.29 13.54 -6.08
C THR A 103 21.11 14.21 -4.73
N LYS A 104 20.89 15.54 -4.72
CA LYS A 104 20.67 16.33 -3.50
C LYS A 104 19.39 15.86 -2.78
N VAL A 105 18.30 15.74 -3.53
CA VAL A 105 17.01 15.22 -3.02
C VAL A 105 17.17 13.82 -2.44
N TYR A 106 17.87 12.92 -3.13
CA TYR A 106 18.08 11.55 -2.68
C TYR A 106 18.86 11.49 -1.36
N LYS A 107 19.99 12.20 -1.28
CA LYS A 107 20.81 12.26 -0.06
C LYS A 107 20.01 12.78 1.13
N GLN A 108 19.25 13.86 0.93
CA GLN A 108 18.40 14.43 1.97
C GLN A 108 17.27 13.49 2.40
N GLN A 109 16.59 12.82 1.46
CA GLN A 109 15.54 11.85 1.77
C GLN A 109 16.08 10.63 2.52
N CYS A 110 17.25 10.13 2.13
CA CYS A 110 17.94 9.09 2.89
C CYS A 110 18.20 9.58 4.32
N LYS A 111 18.81 10.76 4.48
CA LYS A 111 19.05 11.41 5.79
C LYS A 111 17.81 11.44 6.68
N GLN A 112 16.72 12.01 6.17
CA GLN A 112 15.45 12.06 6.89
C GLN A 112 14.91 10.68 7.27
N LYS A 113 15.12 9.67 6.42
CA LYS A 113 14.62 8.31 6.66
C LYS A 113 15.35 7.60 7.80
N TRP A 114 16.69 7.70 7.89
CA TRP A 114 17.44 7.03 8.96
C TRP A 114 17.48 7.84 10.27
N GLN A 115 17.32 9.16 10.21
CA GLN A 115 17.17 10.01 11.41
C GLN A 115 15.77 9.89 12.05
N LYS A 116 14.75 9.47 11.30
CA LYS A 116 13.40 9.34 11.83
C LYS A 116 13.35 8.23 12.88
N PRO A 117 12.93 8.53 14.13
CA PRO A 117 12.81 7.50 15.16
C PRO A 117 11.79 6.43 14.72
N LYS A 118 12.16 5.16 14.90
CA LYS A 118 11.26 4.03 14.62
C LYS A 118 10.16 4.02 15.67
N LYS A 119 9.00 4.58 15.33
CA LYS A 119 7.80 4.50 16.17
C LYS A 119 7.27 3.07 16.11
N VAL A 120 7.55 2.27 17.13
CA VAL A 120 6.91 0.98 17.38
C VAL A 120 5.80 1.18 18.41
N PRO A 121 4.65 0.49 18.25
CA PRO A 121 3.61 0.54 19.27
C PRO A 121 4.13 -0.02 20.59
N LEU A 122 3.63 0.53 21.71
CA LEU A 122 4.00 0.05 23.04
C LEU A 122 3.47 -1.37 23.24
N THR A 123 4.27 -2.22 23.89
CA THR A 123 3.87 -3.59 24.21
C THR A 123 2.56 -3.62 25.00
N ALA A 124 2.39 -2.72 25.97
CA ALA A 124 1.17 -2.58 26.75
C ALA A 124 -0.08 -2.36 25.88
N ASP A 125 0.01 -1.47 24.88
CA ASP A 125 -1.10 -1.22 23.95
C ASP A 125 -1.42 -2.44 23.10
N THR A 126 -0.39 -3.16 22.62
CA THR A 126 -0.60 -4.38 21.83
C THR A 126 -1.27 -5.50 22.64
N VAL A 127 -0.91 -5.64 23.93
CA VAL A 127 -1.53 -6.60 24.85
C VAL A 127 -2.99 -6.21 25.11
N LYS A 128 -3.24 -4.94 25.43
CA LYS A 128 -4.59 -4.42 25.68
C LYS A 128 -5.51 -4.60 24.47
N LEU A 129 -5.02 -4.31 23.26
CA LEU A 129 -5.78 -4.53 22.03
C LEU A 129 -6.08 -6.02 21.80
N ASN A 130 -5.10 -6.91 22.02
CA ASN A 130 -5.31 -8.35 21.85
C ASN A 130 -6.33 -8.92 22.86
N GLN A 131 -6.30 -8.43 24.10
CA GLN A 131 -7.28 -8.80 25.13
C GLN A 131 -8.68 -8.32 24.75
N LEU A 132 -8.82 -7.07 24.30
CA LEU A 132 -10.09 -6.52 23.84
C LEU A 132 -10.68 -7.34 22.69
N LEU A 133 -9.89 -7.65 21.66
CA LEU A 133 -10.35 -8.46 20.53
C LEU A 133 -10.75 -9.86 20.96
N THR A 134 -9.97 -10.51 21.82
CA THR A 134 -10.27 -11.85 22.32
C THR A 134 -11.59 -11.87 23.09
N ASN A 135 -11.80 -10.91 23.98
CA ASN A 135 -13.03 -10.80 24.76
C ASN A 135 -14.26 -10.55 23.85
N GLN A 136 -14.15 -9.61 22.92
CA GLN A 136 -15.24 -9.31 21.97
C GLN A 136 -15.56 -10.51 21.08
N VAL A 137 -14.55 -11.22 20.56
CA VAL A 137 -14.77 -12.44 19.77
C VAL A 137 -15.51 -13.50 20.58
N CYS A 138 -15.18 -13.67 21.85
CA CYS A 138 -15.87 -14.63 22.73
C CYS A 138 -17.36 -14.27 22.85
N THR A 139 -17.66 -13.05 23.27
CA THR A 139 -19.04 -12.57 23.45
C THR A 139 -19.86 -12.60 22.15
N THR A 140 -19.30 -12.13 21.03
CA THR A 140 -20.01 -12.12 19.75
C THR A 140 -20.23 -13.55 19.21
N LYS A 141 -19.29 -14.46 19.46
CA LYS A 141 -19.44 -15.89 19.10
C LYS A 141 -20.56 -16.56 19.90
N GLU A 142 -20.63 -16.33 21.20
CA GLU A 142 -21.70 -16.85 22.07
C GLU A 142 -23.07 -16.35 21.60
N LYS A 143 -23.20 -15.06 21.28
CA LYS A 143 -24.44 -14.49 20.72
C LYS A 143 -24.88 -15.15 19.42
N LEU A 144 -23.95 -15.40 18.50
CA LEU A 144 -24.25 -16.07 17.23
C LEU A 144 -24.62 -17.55 17.39
N GLN A 145 -24.16 -18.19 18.46
CA GLN A 145 -24.51 -19.58 18.76
C GLN A 145 -25.85 -19.66 19.51
N GLY A 146 -26.20 -18.65 20.31
CA GLY A 146 -27.46 -18.55 21.05
C GLY A 146 -28.60 -17.93 20.23
N ASN A 147 -29.04 -18.58 19.15
CA ASN A 147 -30.23 -18.29 18.32
C ASN A 147 -30.46 -16.85 17.77
N GLU A 148 -29.69 -15.84 18.18
CA GLU A 148 -29.77 -14.44 17.70
C GLU A 148 -28.85 -14.21 16.50
N VAL A 149 -29.02 -15.00 15.44
CA VAL A 149 -28.24 -14.86 14.21
C VAL A 149 -28.72 -13.65 13.42
N SER A 150 -28.17 -12.48 13.76
CA SER A 150 -28.38 -11.25 13.01
C SER A 150 -27.22 -11.00 12.03
N THR A 151 -27.53 -10.31 10.93
CA THR A 151 -26.53 -9.85 9.95
C THR A 151 -25.45 -8.99 10.61
N SER A 152 -25.82 -8.13 11.57
CA SER A 152 -24.88 -7.23 12.25
C SER A 152 -23.93 -8.00 13.17
N THR A 153 -24.43 -8.93 13.98
CA THR A 153 -23.60 -9.76 14.86
C THR A 153 -22.65 -10.64 14.04
N TRP A 154 -23.11 -11.15 12.88
CA TRP A 154 -22.27 -11.92 11.97
C TRP A 154 -21.12 -11.07 11.39
N ARG A 155 -21.43 -9.85 10.93
CA ARG A 155 -20.43 -8.90 10.41
C ARG A 155 -19.44 -8.47 11.48
N GLU A 156 -19.90 -8.29 12.71
CA GLU A 156 -19.04 -7.98 13.85
C GLU A 156 -18.03 -9.09 14.08
N LEU A 157 -18.47 -10.35 14.18
CA LEU A 157 -17.55 -11.49 14.35
C LEU A 157 -16.58 -11.61 13.17
N ALA A 158 -17.05 -11.39 11.93
CA ALA A 158 -16.19 -11.41 10.75
C ALA A 158 -15.10 -10.33 10.81
N SER A 159 -15.45 -9.12 11.24
CA SER A 159 -14.54 -7.99 11.37
C SER A 159 -13.51 -8.21 12.48
N LEU A 160 -13.95 -8.72 13.63
CA LEU A 160 -13.08 -9.06 14.76
C LEU A 160 -12.11 -10.20 14.39
N THR A 161 -12.60 -11.24 13.71
CA THR A 161 -11.78 -12.36 13.23
C THR A 161 -10.74 -11.88 12.21
N LEU A 162 -11.12 -10.97 11.30
CA LEU A 162 -10.20 -10.35 10.35
C LEU A 162 -9.12 -9.54 11.07
N ALA A 163 -9.48 -8.76 12.09
CA ALA A 163 -8.53 -7.99 12.90
C ALA A 163 -7.53 -8.91 13.61
N GLN A 164 -8.00 -9.99 14.23
CA GLN A 164 -7.14 -11.01 14.85
C GLN A 164 -6.17 -11.62 13.82
N LEU A 165 -6.65 -12.00 12.63
CA LEU A 165 -5.80 -12.56 11.56
C LEU A 165 -4.71 -11.58 11.10
N ILE A 166 -5.07 -10.31 10.90
CA ILE A 166 -4.13 -9.24 10.50
C ILE A 166 -3.05 -9.05 11.56
N MET A 167 -3.44 -8.95 12.83
CA MET A 167 -2.50 -8.73 13.92
C MET A 167 -1.57 -9.93 14.11
N PHE A 168 -2.13 -11.15 14.16
CA PHE A 168 -1.36 -12.36 14.40
C PHE A 168 -0.35 -12.65 13.29
N ASN A 169 -0.76 -12.48 12.03
CA ASN A 169 0.13 -12.72 10.89
C ASN A 169 1.02 -11.51 10.55
N ARG A 170 0.74 -10.33 11.13
CA ARG A 170 1.37 -9.04 10.79
C ARG A 170 1.33 -8.76 9.29
N ARG A 171 0.21 -9.13 8.66
CA ARG A 171 -0.01 -9.05 7.21
C ARG A 171 -0.79 -7.80 6.84
N ARG A 172 -0.70 -7.39 5.58
CA ARG A 172 -1.56 -6.30 5.07
C ARG A 172 -3.01 -6.79 5.02
N PRO A 173 -4.01 -5.94 5.27
CA PRO A 173 -5.42 -6.31 5.20
C PRO A 173 -5.79 -6.97 3.86
N GLY A 174 -5.19 -6.50 2.77
CA GLY A 174 -5.35 -7.08 1.43
C GLY A 174 -4.98 -8.55 1.32
N GLU A 175 -4.00 -9.04 2.08
CA GLU A 175 -3.58 -10.44 2.01
C GLU A 175 -4.54 -11.36 2.79
N THR A 176 -5.13 -10.88 3.89
CA THR A 176 -6.04 -11.66 4.73
C THR A 176 -7.51 -11.55 4.32
N GLN A 177 -7.95 -10.41 3.77
CA GLN A 177 -9.33 -10.19 3.34
C GLN A 177 -9.71 -11.02 2.11
N TYR A 178 -8.74 -11.28 1.23
CA TYR A 178 -8.95 -12.03 -0.01
C TYR A 178 -8.77 -13.54 0.16
N LEU A 179 -8.67 -14.02 1.40
CA LEU A 179 -8.64 -15.44 1.71
C LEU A 179 -9.94 -16.09 1.22
N ARG A 180 -9.83 -17.11 0.38
CA ARG A 180 -10.99 -17.79 -0.22
C ARG A 180 -11.49 -18.93 0.66
N MET A 181 -12.79 -19.18 0.59
CA MET A 181 -13.41 -20.37 1.20
C MET A 181 -12.80 -21.66 0.65
N SER A 182 -12.54 -21.72 -0.66
CA SER A 182 -11.92 -22.87 -1.33
C SER A 182 -10.56 -23.20 -0.72
N ASP A 183 -9.70 -22.18 -0.59
CA ASP A 183 -8.34 -22.32 -0.06
C ASP A 183 -8.36 -22.83 1.39
N TYR A 184 -9.29 -22.30 2.21
CA TYR A 184 -9.48 -22.75 3.59
C TYR A 184 -9.96 -24.20 3.67
N LEU A 185 -10.99 -24.58 2.89
CA LEU A 185 -11.58 -25.91 2.92
C LEU A 185 -10.65 -26.99 2.35
N GLU A 186 -9.91 -26.67 1.30
CA GLU A 186 -8.93 -27.58 0.71
C GLU A 186 -7.80 -27.86 1.71
N GLN A 187 -7.27 -26.80 2.33
CA GLN A 187 -6.13 -26.92 3.22
C GLN A 187 -6.49 -27.53 4.59
N THR A 188 -7.73 -27.37 5.05
CA THR A 188 -8.22 -28.05 6.27
C THR A 188 -8.49 -29.53 6.05
N LYS A 189 -8.77 -29.96 4.81
CA LYS A 189 -8.89 -31.38 4.45
C LYS A 189 -7.56 -32.07 4.27
N LYS A 190 -6.53 -31.36 3.80
CA LYS A 190 -5.17 -31.89 3.66
C LYS A 190 -4.64 -32.29 5.04
N LYS A 191 -4.32 -33.58 5.22
CA LYS A 191 -3.48 -33.99 6.35
C LYS A 191 -2.13 -33.28 6.18
N ARG A 192 -1.63 -32.67 7.25
CA ARG A 192 -0.31 -32.04 7.23
C ARG A 192 0.75 -33.14 7.23
N GLU A 193 1.13 -33.55 6.03
CA GLU A 193 2.28 -34.42 5.82
C GLU A 193 3.52 -33.53 5.82
N PHE A 194 4.10 -33.35 7.01
CA PHE A 194 5.51 -32.99 7.07
C PHE A 194 6.31 -34.26 6.81
N GLN A 195 7.39 -34.17 6.05
CA GLN A 195 8.39 -35.24 6.09
C GLN A 195 8.96 -35.32 7.51
N ASP A 196 8.97 -36.52 8.09
CA ASP A 196 9.31 -36.71 9.51
C ASP A 196 10.71 -36.17 9.84
N GLU A 197 11.69 -36.37 8.95
CA GLU A 197 13.06 -35.85 9.11
C GLU A 197 13.09 -34.32 9.22
N ILE A 198 12.32 -33.63 8.37
CA ILE A 198 12.23 -32.17 8.40
C ILE A 198 11.56 -31.75 9.70
N PHE A 199 10.45 -32.38 10.08
CA PHE A 199 9.75 -32.05 11.32
C PHE A 199 10.65 -32.24 12.53
N GLU A 200 11.40 -33.33 12.60
CA GLU A 200 12.29 -33.63 13.71
C GLU A 200 13.47 -32.66 13.82
N SER A 201 13.96 -32.13 12.70
CA SER A 201 14.99 -31.09 12.67
C SER A 201 14.52 -29.72 13.19
N LEU A 202 13.21 -29.48 13.30
CA LEU A 202 12.68 -28.19 13.73
C LEU A 202 12.91 -27.95 15.24
N PRO A 203 13.17 -26.70 15.66
CA PRO A 203 13.14 -26.32 17.07
C PRO A 203 11.80 -26.63 17.74
N ILE A 204 11.82 -26.91 19.04
CA ILE A 204 10.63 -27.28 19.84
C ILE A 204 9.48 -26.28 19.65
N ALA A 205 9.77 -24.97 19.69
CA ALA A 205 8.75 -23.93 19.50
C ALA A 205 8.08 -24.02 18.11
N GLN A 206 8.84 -24.36 17.07
CA GLN A 206 8.32 -24.53 15.72
C GLN A 206 7.52 -25.83 15.58
N LYS A 207 7.96 -26.93 16.19
CA LYS A 207 7.18 -28.18 16.29
C LYS A 207 5.81 -27.94 16.94
N LEU A 208 5.78 -27.19 18.04
CA LEU A 208 4.53 -26.81 18.73
C LEU A 208 3.63 -25.93 17.85
N ALA A 209 4.20 -24.91 17.18
CA ALA A 209 3.45 -24.06 16.27
C ALA A 209 2.88 -24.85 15.07
N ALA A 210 3.68 -25.74 14.48
CA ALA A 210 3.30 -26.60 13.38
C ALA A 210 2.22 -27.62 13.75
N LYS A 211 2.10 -28.01 15.03
CA LYS A 211 0.99 -28.83 15.52
C LYS A 211 -0.27 -27.99 15.81
N ARG A 212 -0.11 -26.79 16.36
CA ARG A 212 -1.23 -25.97 16.86
C ARG A 212 -1.89 -25.06 15.82
N LEU A 213 -1.14 -24.48 14.90
CA LEU A 213 -1.62 -23.42 14.00
C LEU A 213 -2.04 -23.98 12.66
N THR A 214 -3.18 -23.60 12.09
CA THR A 214 -3.55 -24.01 10.72
C THR A 214 -2.93 -23.08 9.69
N LEU A 215 -2.08 -23.64 8.83
CA LEU A 215 -1.51 -22.92 7.69
C LEU A 215 -2.51 -22.96 6.52
N ILE A 216 -2.81 -21.81 5.93
CA ILE A 216 -3.56 -21.65 4.69
C ILE A 216 -2.66 -20.96 3.66
N MET A 217 -2.61 -21.50 2.45
CA MET A 217 -1.93 -20.88 1.32
C MET A 217 -2.96 -20.14 0.47
N THR A 218 -2.73 -18.84 0.23
CA THR A 218 -3.60 -18.03 -0.64
C THR A 218 -2.80 -17.31 -1.72
N ARG A 219 -3.48 -16.81 -2.75
CA ARG A 219 -2.85 -16.16 -3.90
C ARG A 219 -2.47 -14.71 -3.57
N GLY A 220 -1.18 -14.40 -3.64
CA GLY A 220 -0.63 -13.06 -3.49
C GLY A 220 -0.37 -12.34 -4.81
N LYS A 221 0.35 -11.22 -4.74
CA LYS A 221 0.75 -10.44 -5.93
C LYS A 221 1.68 -11.25 -6.83
N ARG A 222 1.49 -11.11 -8.15
CA ARG A 222 2.25 -11.83 -9.20
C ARG A 222 2.17 -13.35 -9.02
N ASP A 223 0.99 -13.84 -8.64
CA ASP A 223 0.71 -15.28 -8.49
C ASP A 223 1.53 -16.03 -7.44
N ARG A 224 2.19 -15.32 -6.54
CA ARG A 224 2.97 -15.94 -5.47
C ARG A 224 2.08 -16.40 -4.33
N GLY A 225 2.27 -17.63 -3.85
CA GLY A 225 1.59 -18.14 -2.67
C GLY A 225 1.96 -17.35 -1.40
N VAL A 226 0.96 -17.04 -0.58
CA VAL A 226 1.10 -16.31 0.69
C VAL A 226 0.59 -17.20 1.83
N PRO A 227 1.44 -17.53 2.81
CA PRO A 227 1.02 -18.30 3.97
C PRO A 227 0.27 -17.41 4.97
N ILE A 228 -0.86 -17.91 5.48
CA ILE A 228 -1.66 -17.34 6.56
C ILE A 228 -1.83 -18.41 7.64
N LEU A 229 -1.46 -18.08 8.88
CA LEU A 229 -1.60 -18.95 10.03
C LEU A 229 -2.85 -18.58 10.83
N LEU A 230 -3.61 -19.59 11.21
CA LEU A 230 -4.79 -19.49 12.06
C LEU A 230 -4.49 -20.16 13.40
N THR A 231 -4.80 -19.48 14.50
CA THR A 231 -4.90 -20.14 15.80
C THR A 231 -6.15 -21.02 15.85
N PRO A 232 -6.24 -21.97 16.80
CA PRO A 232 -7.46 -22.74 17.03
C PRO A 232 -8.70 -21.85 17.19
N ASP A 233 -8.60 -20.79 18.00
CA ASP A 233 -9.71 -19.86 18.25
C ASP A 233 -10.17 -19.12 16.98
N MET A 234 -9.23 -18.74 16.11
CA MET A 234 -9.54 -18.14 14.81
C MET A 234 -10.22 -19.15 13.90
N ALA A 235 -9.71 -20.38 13.83
CA ALA A 235 -10.31 -21.44 13.04
C ALA A 235 -11.74 -21.76 13.51
N ASP A 236 -11.99 -21.75 14.81
CA ASP A 236 -13.32 -21.96 15.37
C ASP A 236 -14.26 -20.78 15.08
N SER A 237 -13.75 -19.55 15.13
CA SER A 237 -14.52 -18.36 14.70
C SER A 237 -14.90 -18.46 13.23
N VAL A 238 -13.97 -18.88 12.37
CA VAL A 238 -14.23 -19.13 10.94
C VAL A 238 -15.27 -20.25 10.74
N LYS A 239 -15.22 -21.33 11.53
CA LYS A 239 -16.23 -22.40 11.47
C LYS A 239 -17.63 -21.86 11.83
N VAL A 240 -17.75 -21.06 12.89
CA VAL A 240 -19.02 -20.45 13.29
C VAL A 240 -19.54 -19.51 12.20
N LEU A 241 -18.68 -18.66 11.65
CA LEU A 241 -19.02 -17.76 10.54
C LEU A 241 -19.51 -18.53 9.31
N ASN A 242 -18.87 -19.64 8.96
CA ASN A 242 -19.26 -20.46 7.82
C ASN A 242 -20.62 -21.16 8.03
N LYS A 243 -20.89 -21.68 9.24
CA LYS A 243 -22.17 -22.31 9.59
C LYS A 243 -23.35 -21.33 9.55
N THR A 244 -23.13 -20.12 10.09
CA THR A 244 -24.17 -19.09 10.21
C THR A 244 -24.31 -18.22 8.96
N ARG A 245 -23.40 -18.37 7.97
CA ARG A 245 -23.29 -17.55 6.76
C ARG A 245 -24.60 -17.43 5.96
N GLN A 246 -25.32 -18.54 5.80
CA GLN A 246 -26.57 -18.59 5.03
C GLN A 246 -27.74 -18.00 5.82
N ILE A 247 -27.78 -18.29 7.12
CA ILE A 247 -28.86 -17.88 8.04
C ILE A 247 -28.84 -16.37 8.24
N ALA A 248 -27.64 -15.78 8.39
CA ALA A 248 -27.47 -14.35 8.58
C ALA A 248 -27.86 -13.49 7.36
N GLY A 249 -28.36 -14.08 6.27
CA GLY A 249 -28.77 -13.37 5.05
C GLY A 249 -27.68 -12.49 4.41
N SER A 250 -26.43 -12.67 4.85
CA SER A 250 -25.39 -11.63 4.72
C SER A 250 -24.62 -11.73 3.40
N ILE A 251 -24.73 -12.83 2.65
CA ILE A 251 -23.82 -13.11 1.55
C ILE A 251 -24.50 -13.98 0.47
N HIS A 252 -24.46 -13.52 -0.78
CA HIS A 252 -24.92 -14.30 -1.94
C HIS A 252 -24.14 -15.62 -2.05
N LYS A 253 -24.80 -16.73 -2.42
CA LYS A 253 -24.21 -18.08 -2.46
C LYS A 253 -22.90 -18.19 -3.28
N THR A 254 -22.68 -17.26 -4.21
CA THR A 254 -21.50 -17.22 -5.10
C THR A 254 -20.27 -16.53 -4.51
N HIS A 255 -20.36 -15.94 -3.31
CA HIS A 255 -19.25 -15.14 -2.78
C HIS A 255 -18.08 -16.01 -2.31
N THR A 256 -16.93 -15.82 -2.95
CA THR A 256 -15.75 -16.69 -2.81
C THR A 256 -14.93 -16.45 -1.53
N TYR A 257 -14.97 -15.26 -0.94
CA TYR A 257 -14.10 -14.93 0.20
C TYR A 257 -14.64 -15.41 1.55
N LEU A 258 -13.71 -15.80 2.43
CA LEU A 258 -13.95 -16.37 3.75
C LEU A 258 -14.68 -15.39 4.67
N LEU A 259 -14.18 -14.16 4.77
CA LEU A 259 -14.66 -13.11 5.66
C LEU A 259 -15.31 -12.00 4.83
N ALA A 260 -16.41 -12.31 4.15
CA ALA A 260 -17.05 -11.37 3.25
C ALA A 260 -17.72 -10.20 4.00
N HIS A 261 -17.68 -9.01 3.40
CA HIS A 261 -18.53 -7.89 3.78
C HIS A 261 -19.56 -7.68 2.66
N GLN A 262 -20.84 -7.50 3.01
CA GLN A 262 -21.97 -7.58 2.07
C GLN A 262 -22.00 -6.44 1.02
N GLU A 263 -21.21 -5.40 1.18
CA GLU A 263 -21.20 -4.23 0.29
C GLU A 263 -19.89 -4.08 -0.48
N THR A 264 -19.59 -5.01 -1.38
CA THR A 264 -18.61 -4.74 -2.44
C THR A 264 -18.91 -5.53 -3.71
N LEU A 265 -20.07 -5.26 -4.33
CA LEU A 265 -20.13 -5.41 -5.79
C LEU A 265 -19.32 -4.31 -6.50
N PHE A 266 -19.14 -3.14 -5.88
CA PHE A 266 -18.25 -2.10 -6.36
C PHE A 266 -17.83 -1.19 -5.20
N SER A 267 -16.66 -1.42 -4.59
CA SER A 267 -15.91 -0.35 -3.91
C SER A 267 -14.56 -0.85 -3.40
N ARG A 268 -13.48 -0.28 -3.94
CA ARG A 268 -12.10 -0.45 -3.46
C ARG A 268 -11.82 0.27 -2.13
N PHE A 269 -12.83 0.83 -1.44
CA PHE A 269 -12.60 1.93 -0.49
C PHE A 269 -12.96 1.69 0.99
N GLU A 270 -13.74 0.70 1.41
CA GLU A 270 -14.24 0.70 2.80
C GLU A 270 -13.40 -0.02 3.86
N VAL A 271 -12.46 -0.89 3.50
CA VAL A 271 -11.48 -1.40 4.49
C VAL A 271 -10.46 -0.32 4.88
N MET A 272 -10.44 0.80 4.15
CA MET A 272 -9.63 1.95 4.56
C MET A 272 -10.13 2.53 5.89
N ILE A 273 -11.41 2.41 6.25
CA ILE A 273 -11.98 3.09 7.43
C ILE A 273 -11.54 2.46 8.76
N VAL A 274 -11.42 1.12 8.84
CA VAL A 274 -10.89 0.46 10.05
C VAL A 274 -9.39 0.69 10.20
N CYS A 275 -8.66 0.82 9.08
CA CYS A 275 -7.22 1.08 9.06
C CYS A 275 -6.84 2.58 9.08
N THR A 276 -7.75 3.51 8.82
CA THR A 276 -7.47 4.96 8.91
C THR A 276 -7.53 5.46 10.34
N ASN A 277 -8.39 4.86 11.18
CA ASN A 277 -8.48 5.21 12.60
C ASN A 277 -7.36 4.59 13.45
N THR A 278 -6.67 3.57 12.95
CA THR A 278 -5.45 3.03 13.55
C THR A 278 -4.31 3.07 12.54
N ARG A 279 -3.50 4.14 12.55
CA ARG A 279 -2.26 4.24 11.75
C ARG A 279 -1.25 3.16 12.18
N ILE A 280 -1.47 1.91 11.79
CA ILE A 280 -0.48 0.85 11.84
C ILE A 280 0.32 0.96 10.54
N CYS A 281 1.30 1.86 10.55
CA CYS A 281 2.21 2.09 9.44
C CYS A 281 3.08 0.85 9.17
N VAL A 282 2.66 -0.05 8.29
CA VAL A 282 3.59 -0.99 7.64
C VAL A 282 4.18 -0.30 6.42
N GLY A 283 5.43 0.15 6.55
CA GLY A 283 6.15 0.87 5.50
C GLY A 283 6.24 0.09 4.19
N PRO A 284 6.43 0.78 3.05
CA PRO A 284 6.65 0.12 1.77
C PRO A 284 7.98 -0.65 1.80
N LYS A 285 7.93 -1.96 1.55
CA LYS A 285 9.09 -2.73 1.11
C LYS A 285 9.59 -2.12 -0.19
N ILE A 286 10.86 -1.72 -0.15
CA ILE A 286 11.67 -1.29 -1.28
C ILE A 286 11.75 -2.50 -2.21
N LEU A 287 11.35 -2.33 -3.47
CA LEU A 287 11.77 -3.21 -4.54
C LEU A 287 13.25 -2.89 -4.78
N THR A 288 14.13 -3.76 -4.32
CA THR A 288 15.45 -3.93 -4.94
C THR A 288 15.29 -5.01 -5.99
N ASP A 289 15.94 -4.74 -7.12
CA ASP A 289 15.98 -5.41 -8.43
C ASP A 289 14.76 -5.24 -9.33
#